data_AF-A0A3F2RPG3-F1
#
_entry.id   AF-A0A3F2RPG3-F1
#
_cell.length_a   1.000
_cell.length_b   1.000
_cell.length_c   1.000
_cell.angle_alpha   90.00
_cell.angle_beta   90.00
_cell.angle_gamma   90.00
#
_symmetry.space_group_name_H-M   'P 1'
#
loop_
_entity.id
_entity.type
_entity.pdbx_description
1 polymer ?
#
loop_
_entity_poly.entity_id
_entity_poly.type
_entity_poly.pdbx_seq_one_letter_code
_entity_poly.pdbx_strand_id
1 'polypeptide(L)'
;NYLLIAFFVVLAVLDMYLLLGEPSAITDQFRISSSTNVVGLPDVPMPMSFRVKYLGIILGNVFGSILFEYFVVLGPVRTYFRNKYHTDMIPMRNTYKPDIEAVKKLRAESQAPLKDVRNALAATNGDFPAAFEWLRKKGIASASKKAGRATAEGLVGVSVAQDGLQAAMVEINSETDFVAMNDKFQALVSNVATAVASSEASGVVMQLPTDQLALVDVDGATVAQKVPELVGVVGENVVAQRAVQFQLEEGTICSYLHNVAVPGLGRAGALVALQYPSKSATPEQVAGVKELGHRLAMHIVAAKPRFLSREMVPEELVEKERAFLADQVKDSGKPAHIVAKMTEGRLGKFFGEITLLEQDHFIEEGNPKVGKFVEEQAKNLGLDVKVAAYERFGVGEGKEEEA
;
A
#
# COMPACT_ATOMS: atom_id res chain seq x y z
N ASN A 1 -40.29 20.18 -15.73
CA ASN A 1 -39.67 19.41 -16.82
C ASN A 1 -40.45 18.16 -17.19
N TYR A 2 -40.62 17.17 -16.32
CA TYR A 2 -41.36 15.93 -16.68
C TYR A 2 -42.80 16.15 -17.17
N LEU A 3 -43.57 17.06 -16.54
CA LEU A 3 -44.91 17.42 -17.02
C LEU A 3 -44.91 18.08 -18.40
N LEU A 4 -43.89 18.90 -18.69
CA LEU A 4 -43.74 19.56 -19.99
C LEU A 4 -43.39 18.54 -21.08
N ILE A 5 -42.50 17.60 -20.76
CA ILE A 5 -42.14 16.48 -21.64
C ILE A 5 -43.38 15.62 -21.92
N ALA A 6 -44.16 15.28 -20.89
CA ALA A 6 -45.39 14.51 -21.05
C ALA A 6 -46.40 15.22 -21.95
N PHE A 7 -46.58 16.54 -21.79
CA PHE A 7 -47.45 17.36 -22.64
C PHE A 7 -47.03 17.32 -24.12
N PHE A 8 -45.73 17.51 -24.41
CA PHE A 8 -45.23 17.46 -25.79
C PHE A 8 -45.27 16.06 -26.39
N VAL A 9 -45.09 15.01 -25.59
CA VAL A 9 -45.26 13.62 -26.05
C VAL A 9 -46.70 13.37 -26.47
N VAL A 10 -47.69 13.83 -25.67
CA VAL A 10 -49.11 13.69 -26.02
C VAL A 10 -49.43 14.45 -27.32
N LEU A 11 -48.94 15.69 -27.48
CA LEU A 11 -49.10 16.46 -28.71
C LEU A 11 -48.48 15.76 -29.92
N ALA A 12 -47.25 15.25 -29.79
CA ALA A 12 -46.57 14.54 -30.88
C ALA A 12 -47.32 13.28 -31.30
N VAL A 13 -47.93 12.55 -30.36
CA VAL A 13 -48.77 11.38 -30.66
C VAL A 13 -50.03 11.80 -31.42
N LEU A 14 -50.68 12.90 -31.02
CA LEU A 14 -51.84 13.44 -31.75
C LEU A 14 -51.47 13.90 -33.17
N ASP A 15 -50.35 14.59 -33.34
CA ASP A 15 -49.86 15.01 -34.65
C ASP A 15 -49.52 13.81 -35.55
N MET A 16 -48.90 12.77 -35.01
CA MET A 16 -48.63 11.52 -35.73
C MET A 16 -49.93 10.79 -36.10
N TYR A 17 -50.94 10.80 -35.23
CA TYR A 17 -52.26 10.26 -35.53
C TYR A 17 -52.96 11.05 -36.64
N LEU A 18 -52.88 12.38 -36.64
CA LEU A 18 -53.44 13.21 -37.72
C LEU A 18 -52.71 13.00 -39.05
N LEU A 19 -51.41 12.72 -39.00
CA LEU A 19 -50.59 12.52 -40.19
C LEU A 19 -50.79 11.13 -40.82
N LEU A 20 -50.74 10.07 -40.00
CA LEU A 20 -50.68 8.68 -40.45
C LEU A 20 -52.00 7.92 -40.29
N GLY A 21 -52.94 8.45 -39.50
CA GLY A 21 -54.22 7.82 -39.23
C GLY A 21 -55.14 7.70 -40.46
N GLU A 22 -55.99 6.67 -40.42
CA GLU A 22 -57.13 6.54 -41.31
C GLU A 22 -58.20 7.59 -40.96
N PRO A 23 -59.03 8.02 -41.94
CA PRO A 23 -60.15 8.92 -41.67
C PRO A 23 -61.07 8.37 -40.58
N SER A 24 -61.37 9.21 -39.60
CA SER A 24 -62.30 8.91 -38.52
C SER A 24 -63.14 10.15 -38.22
N ALA A 25 -64.32 9.93 -37.61
CA ALA A 25 -65.25 10.99 -37.21
C ALA A 25 -64.60 12.11 -36.38
N ILE A 26 -63.50 11.82 -35.67
CA ILE A 26 -62.74 12.81 -34.88
C ILE A 26 -61.79 13.62 -35.78
N THR A 27 -61.10 12.97 -36.72
CA THR A 27 -60.16 13.65 -37.64
C THR A 27 -60.85 14.42 -38.76
N ASP A 28 -62.07 14.02 -39.14
CA ASP A 28 -62.81 14.62 -40.25
C ASP A 28 -63.54 15.92 -39.83
N GLN A 29 -63.84 16.12 -38.55
CA GLN A 29 -64.36 17.41 -38.04
C GLN A 29 -63.39 18.58 -38.23
N PHE A 30 -62.09 18.31 -38.34
CA PHE A 30 -61.07 19.34 -38.60
C PHE A 30 -60.83 19.60 -40.10
N ARG A 31 -61.45 18.84 -41.01
CA ARG A 31 -61.06 18.80 -42.44
C ARG A 31 -61.82 19.74 -43.38
N ILE A 32 -63.00 20.26 -43.05
CA ILE A 32 -63.75 21.14 -43.97
C ILE A 32 -64.44 22.28 -43.21
N SER A 33 -63.77 23.42 -43.11
CA SER A 33 -64.46 24.71 -42.94
C SER A 33 -64.61 25.32 -44.33
N SER A 34 -65.67 24.97 -45.03
CA SER A 34 -66.20 25.82 -46.09
C SER A 34 -67.38 26.55 -45.46
N SER A 35 -67.37 27.89 -45.51
CA SER A 35 -68.37 28.76 -44.87
C SER A 35 -69.76 28.70 -45.52
N THR A 36 -70.05 27.66 -46.29
CA THR A 36 -71.35 27.43 -46.95
C THR A 36 -71.77 25.99 -46.72
N ASN A 37 -72.89 25.80 -46.03
CA ASN A 37 -73.53 24.53 -45.76
C ASN A 37 -73.79 23.75 -47.07
N VAL A 38 -72.88 22.83 -47.40
CA VAL A 38 -73.15 21.77 -48.36
C VAL A 38 -73.29 20.48 -47.56
N VAL A 39 -74.53 20.13 -47.23
CA VAL A 39 -74.87 18.87 -46.56
C VAL A 39 -74.83 17.76 -47.62
N GLY A 40 -74.01 16.73 -47.42
CA GLY A 40 -74.08 15.48 -48.20
C GLY A 40 -72.88 15.09 -49.07
N LEU A 41 -71.70 15.69 -48.89
CA LEU A 41 -70.46 15.11 -49.46
C LEU A 41 -69.95 13.99 -48.54
N PRO A 42 -69.55 12.82 -49.07
CA PRO A 42 -68.92 11.78 -48.26
C PRO A 42 -67.59 12.31 -47.69
N ASP A 43 -67.25 11.92 -46.46
CA ASP A 43 -65.99 12.28 -45.82
C ASP A 43 -64.82 11.83 -46.70
N VAL A 44 -64.14 12.80 -47.32
CA VAL A 44 -62.99 12.51 -48.18
C VAL A 44 -61.73 12.50 -47.32
N PRO A 45 -60.90 11.44 -47.37
CA PRO A 45 -59.60 11.43 -46.69
C PRO A 45 -58.79 12.67 -47.08
N MET A 46 -58.18 13.35 -46.10
CA MET A 46 -57.27 14.48 -46.36
C MET A 46 -56.24 14.06 -47.40
N PRO A 47 -56.16 14.79 -48.52
CA PRO A 47 -55.22 14.49 -49.57
C PRO A 47 -53.79 14.46 -49.03
N MET A 48 -52.97 13.53 -49.54
CA MET A 48 -51.57 13.41 -49.14
C MET A 48 -50.80 14.73 -49.28
N SER A 49 -51.14 15.55 -50.27
CA SER A 49 -50.54 16.87 -50.45
C SER A 49 -50.76 17.83 -49.28
N PHE A 50 -51.91 17.73 -48.58
CA PHE A 50 -52.18 18.53 -47.40
C PHE A 50 -51.49 17.96 -46.16
N ARG A 51 -51.45 16.61 -46.01
CA ARG A 51 -50.70 15.95 -44.93
C ARG A 51 -49.21 16.32 -44.96
N VAL A 52 -48.61 16.33 -46.14
CA VAL A 52 -47.19 16.72 -46.33
C VAL A 52 -46.96 18.20 -45.97
N LYS A 53 -47.89 19.10 -46.31
CA LYS A 53 -47.82 20.51 -45.90
C LYS A 53 -47.93 20.68 -44.38
N TYR A 54 -48.87 19.96 -43.75
CA TYR A 54 -49.05 19.97 -42.30
C TYR A 54 -47.80 19.45 -41.59
N LEU A 55 -47.20 18.36 -42.08
CA LEU A 55 -45.91 17.86 -41.58
C LEU A 55 -44.80 18.90 -41.68
N GLY A 56 -44.72 19.61 -42.81
CA GLY A 56 -43.73 20.68 -43.00
C GLY A 56 -43.88 21.81 -41.97
N ILE A 57 -45.12 22.19 -41.64
CA ILE A 57 -45.39 23.21 -40.62
C ILE A 57 -44.98 22.71 -39.22
N ILE A 58 -45.30 21.47 -38.86
CA ILE A 58 -44.90 20.88 -37.57
C ILE A 58 -43.38 20.84 -37.45
N LEU A 59 -42.68 20.31 -38.47
CA LEU A 59 -41.22 20.21 -38.48
C LEU A 59 -40.57 21.60 -38.39
N GLY A 60 -41.12 22.60 -39.09
CA GLY A 60 -40.66 23.98 -39.01
C GLY A 60 -40.79 24.57 -37.61
N ASN A 61 -41.93 24.35 -36.95
CA ASN A 61 -42.15 24.82 -35.57
C ASN A 61 -41.21 24.13 -34.57
N VAL A 62 -41.08 22.80 -34.65
CA VAL A 62 -40.16 22.03 -33.78
C VAL A 62 -38.72 22.52 -33.94
N PHE A 63 -38.27 22.69 -35.19
CA PHE A 63 -36.93 23.19 -35.48
C PHE A 63 -36.73 24.63 -34.96
N GLY A 64 -37.71 25.50 -35.15
CA GLY A 64 -37.70 26.86 -34.62
C GLY A 64 -37.61 26.91 -33.09
N SER A 65 -38.39 26.07 -32.39
CA SER A 65 -38.34 25.97 -30.93
C SER A 65 -36.99 25.45 -30.42
N ILE A 66 -36.38 24.45 -31.10
CA ILE A 66 -35.05 23.95 -30.75
C ILE A 66 -33.99 25.05 -30.90
N LEU A 67 -34.02 25.79 -32.01
CA LEU A 67 -33.10 26.90 -32.23
C LEU A 67 -33.29 28.01 -31.19
N PHE A 68 -34.52 28.39 -30.89
CA PHE A 68 -34.81 29.40 -29.88
C PHE A 68 -34.32 28.98 -28.49
N GLU A 69 -34.61 27.74 -28.08
CA GLU A 69 -34.15 27.21 -26.80
C GLU A 69 -32.61 27.19 -26.74
N TYR A 70 -31.94 26.77 -27.81
CA TYR A 70 -30.48 26.69 -27.82
C TYR A 70 -29.80 28.06 -27.83
N PHE A 71 -30.22 28.96 -28.73
CA PHE A 71 -29.54 30.24 -28.96
C PHE A 71 -30.02 31.37 -28.06
N VAL A 72 -31.27 31.35 -27.61
CA VAL A 72 -31.86 32.45 -26.84
C VAL A 72 -32.00 32.11 -25.37
N VAL A 73 -32.37 30.87 -25.04
CA VAL A 73 -32.60 30.46 -23.63
C VAL A 73 -31.34 29.83 -23.05
N LEU A 74 -31.04 28.58 -23.40
CA LEU A 74 -29.96 27.79 -22.81
C LEU A 74 -28.59 28.41 -23.05
N GLY A 75 -28.26 28.88 -24.25
CA GLY A 75 -26.95 29.46 -24.55
C GLY A 75 -26.62 30.65 -23.66
N PRO A 76 -27.42 31.73 -23.67
CA PRO A 76 -27.20 32.92 -22.85
C PRO A 76 -27.32 32.65 -21.36
N VAL A 77 -28.32 31.87 -20.94
CA VAL A 77 -28.53 31.53 -19.52
C VAL A 77 -27.36 30.69 -18.99
N ARG A 78 -26.95 29.64 -19.70
CA ARG A 78 -25.79 28.82 -19.34
C ARG A 78 -24.51 29.65 -19.29
N THR A 79 -24.32 30.56 -20.25
CA THR A 79 -23.15 31.46 -20.27
C THR A 79 -23.17 32.43 -19.10
N TYR A 80 -24.33 33.01 -18.76
CA TYR A 80 -24.49 33.90 -17.62
C TYR A 80 -24.23 33.17 -16.29
N PHE A 81 -24.85 32.01 -16.07
CA PHE A 81 -24.64 31.22 -14.85
C PHE A 81 -23.19 30.72 -14.75
N ARG A 82 -22.56 30.36 -15.87
CA ARG A 82 -21.12 30.06 -15.90
C ARG A 82 -20.30 31.25 -15.43
N ASN A 83 -20.48 32.42 -16.03
CA ASN A 83 -19.67 33.58 -15.68
C ASN A 83 -19.94 34.12 -14.26
N LYS A 84 -21.15 33.89 -13.71
CA LYS A 84 -21.56 34.40 -12.40
C LYS A 84 -21.30 33.46 -11.23
N TYR A 85 -21.40 32.14 -11.45
CA TYR A 85 -21.34 31.15 -10.37
C TYR A 85 -20.25 30.08 -10.54
N HIS A 86 -19.67 29.92 -11.74
CA HIS A 86 -18.38 29.21 -11.86
C HIS A 86 -17.25 30.18 -11.54
N THR A 87 -16.99 30.40 -10.26
CA THR A 87 -15.61 30.56 -9.80
C THR A 87 -15.04 29.15 -9.69
N ASP A 88 -13.89 28.89 -10.31
CA ASP A 88 -13.29 27.56 -10.42
C ASP A 88 -12.99 26.95 -9.04
N MET A 89 -13.98 26.29 -8.44
CA MET A 89 -13.86 25.50 -7.22
C MET A 89 -13.40 24.06 -7.52
N ILE A 90 -13.39 23.66 -8.80
CA ILE A 90 -12.84 22.41 -9.27
C ILE A 90 -11.59 22.77 -10.09
N PRO A 91 -10.37 22.42 -9.63
CA PRO A 91 -9.17 22.74 -10.39
C PRO A 91 -9.25 22.07 -11.76
N MET A 92 -9.17 22.87 -12.83
CA MET A 92 -9.00 22.32 -14.18
C MET A 92 -7.80 21.37 -14.16
N ARG A 93 -7.95 20.18 -14.74
CA ARG A 93 -6.88 19.19 -14.85
C ARG A 93 -5.67 19.88 -15.48
N ASN A 94 -4.60 20.02 -14.71
CA ASN A 94 -3.48 20.84 -15.10
C ASN A 94 -2.88 20.30 -16.41
N THR A 95 -2.92 21.12 -17.47
CA THR A 95 -2.45 20.74 -18.81
C THR A 95 -0.99 21.12 -19.04
N TYR A 96 -0.33 21.75 -18.06
CA TYR A 96 1.07 22.11 -18.14
C TYR A 96 1.93 20.84 -18.27
N LYS A 97 2.63 20.73 -19.41
CA LYS A 97 3.63 19.69 -19.64
C LYS A 97 5.02 20.32 -19.43
N PRO A 98 5.78 19.85 -18.42
CA PRO A 98 7.11 20.39 -18.15
C PRO A 98 8.06 20.16 -19.33
N ASP A 99 8.71 21.20 -19.79
CA ASP A 99 9.80 21.09 -20.76
C ASP A 99 11.05 20.45 -20.13
N ILE A 100 11.85 19.76 -20.93
CA ILE A 100 13.07 19.06 -20.51
C ILE A 100 14.08 20.03 -19.88
N GLU A 101 14.21 21.25 -20.41
CA GLU A 101 15.12 22.26 -19.87
C GLU A 101 14.66 22.75 -18.49
N ALA A 102 13.36 23.00 -18.32
CA ALA A 102 12.78 23.39 -17.04
C ALA A 102 12.97 22.30 -15.97
N VAL A 103 12.76 21.03 -16.35
CA VAL A 103 13.02 19.89 -15.47
C VAL A 103 14.50 19.80 -15.09
N LYS A 104 15.42 19.96 -16.05
CA LYS A 104 16.88 19.94 -15.76
C LYS A 104 17.28 21.07 -14.81
N LYS A 105 16.79 22.29 -15.05
CA LYS A 105 17.10 23.46 -14.23
C LYS A 105 16.62 23.29 -12.79
N LEU A 106 15.33 22.97 -12.59
CA LEU A 106 14.79 22.78 -11.23
C LEU A 106 15.43 21.57 -10.54
N ARG A 107 15.79 20.50 -11.26
CA ARG A 107 16.52 19.37 -10.69
C ARG A 107 17.92 19.75 -10.21
N ALA A 108 18.67 20.53 -10.99
CA ALA A 108 20.02 20.94 -10.62
C ALA A 108 20.04 21.73 -9.30
N GLU A 109 19.02 22.57 -9.07
CA GLU A 109 18.92 23.41 -7.88
C GLU A 109 18.32 22.69 -6.67
N SER A 110 17.25 21.92 -6.87
CA SER A 110 16.55 21.21 -5.79
C SER A 110 17.22 19.89 -5.39
N GLN A 111 18.00 19.29 -6.29
CA GLN A 111 18.50 17.92 -6.19
C GLN A 111 17.40 16.84 -6.04
N ALA A 112 16.13 17.21 -6.25
CA ALA A 112 14.99 16.33 -6.06
C ALA A 112 14.89 15.27 -7.19
N PRO A 113 14.21 14.13 -6.93
CA PRO A 113 13.95 13.12 -7.95
C PRO A 113 13.16 13.68 -9.15
N LEU A 114 13.44 13.18 -10.36
CA LEU A 114 12.83 13.69 -11.60
C LEU A 114 11.30 13.67 -11.59
N LYS A 115 10.69 12.66 -10.95
CA LYS A 115 9.24 12.53 -10.84
C LYS A 115 8.67 13.69 -10.03
N ASP A 116 9.29 14.01 -8.89
CA ASP A 116 8.85 15.10 -8.03
C ASP A 116 9.10 16.48 -8.64
N VAL A 117 10.21 16.65 -9.36
CA VAL A 117 10.49 17.88 -10.12
C VAL A 117 9.41 18.11 -11.19
N ARG A 118 9.02 17.07 -11.93
CA ARG A 118 7.93 17.16 -12.91
C ARG A 118 6.59 17.45 -12.25
N ASN A 119 6.31 16.80 -11.12
CA ASN A 119 5.07 17.01 -10.36
C ASN A 119 4.99 18.42 -9.77
N ALA A 120 6.10 18.97 -9.27
CA ALA A 120 6.19 20.32 -8.75
C ALA A 120 5.92 21.35 -9.86
N LEU A 121 6.62 21.22 -10.99
CA LEU A 121 6.41 22.09 -12.16
C LEU A 121 4.99 21.98 -12.71
N ALA A 122 4.43 20.77 -12.75
CA ALA A 122 3.02 20.57 -13.09
C ALA A 122 2.13 21.29 -12.09
N ALA A 123 2.27 21.06 -10.78
CA ALA A 123 1.42 21.66 -9.75
C ALA A 123 1.46 23.20 -9.72
N THR A 124 2.57 23.82 -10.16
CA THR A 124 2.75 25.27 -10.15
C THR A 124 2.69 25.92 -11.54
N ASN A 125 2.21 25.20 -12.57
CA ASN A 125 2.10 25.70 -13.94
C ASN A 125 3.45 26.23 -14.51
N GLY A 126 4.56 25.63 -14.11
CA GLY A 126 5.90 26.03 -14.56
C GLY A 126 6.50 27.24 -13.84
N ASP A 127 5.85 27.78 -12.81
CA ASP A 127 6.44 28.80 -11.94
C ASP A 127 7.58 28.18 -11.13
N PHE A 128 8.82 28.59 -11.42
CA PHE A 128 10.03 28.06 -10.80
C PHE A 128 10.14 28.37 -9.29
N PRO A 129 10.06 29.64 -8.84
CA PRO A 129 10.01 29.94 -7.40
C PRO A 129 8.93 29.15 -6.67
N ALA A 130 7.71 29.09 -7.23
CA ALA A 130 6.63 28.34 -6.60
C ALA A 130 6.90 26.83 -6.60
N ALA A 131 7.48 26.26 -7.67
CA ALA A 131 7.82 24.84 -7.75
C ALA A 131 8.91 24.44 -6.74
N PHE A 132 9.92 25.30 -6.57
CA PHE A 132 10.96 25.09 -5.57
C PHE A 132 10.38 25.15 -4.15
N GLU A 133 9.53 26.15 -3.87
CA GLU A 133 8.80 26.23 -2.61
C GLU A 133 7.87 25.04 -2.39
N TRP A 134 7.24 24.51 -3.44
CA TRP A 134 6.43 23.29 -3.37
C TRP A 134 7.26 22.07 -2.94
N LEU A 135 8.44 21.87 -3.55
CA LEU A 135 9.38 20.80 -3.17
C LEU A 135 9.90 20.97 -1.74
N ARG A 136 10.15 22.20 -1.32
CA ARG A 136 10.59 22.53 0.04
C ARG A 136 9.50 22.28 1.07
N LYS A 137 8.26 22.71 0.80
CA LYS A 137 7.09 22.48 1.66
C LYS A 137 6.81 20.99 1.88
N LYS A 138 7.07 20.15 0.87
CA LYS A 138 7.00 18.70 0.98
C LYS A 138 8.24 18.03 1.56
N GLY A 139 9.26 18.80 1.95
CA GLY A 139 10.52 18.28 2.49
C GLY A 139 11.42 17.55 1.50
N ILE A 140 11.01 17.38 0.24
CA ILE A 140 11.74 16.62 -0.81
C ILE A 140 13.12 17.22 -1.06
N ALA A 141 13.21 18.54 -1.24
CA ALA A 141 14.50 19.21 -1.47
C ALA A 141 15.43 19.10 -0.24
N SER A 142 14.87 19.13 0.97
CA SER A 142 15.63 18.96 2.22
C SER A 142 16.12 17.52 2.38
N ALA A 143 15.29 16.54 2.03
CA ALA A 143 15.63 15.13 2.08
C ALA A 143 16.73 14.76 1.08
N SER A 144 16.62 15.21 -0.17
CA SER A 144 17.65 14.93 -1.19
C SER A 144 19.03 15.45 -0.81
N LYS A 145 19.11 16.62 -0.15
CA LYS A 145 20.38 17.19 0.34
C LYS A 145 20.99 16.41 1.51
N LYS A 146 20.20 15.59 2.21
CA LYS A 146 20.61 14.88 3.44
C LYS A 146 20.73 13.37 3.25
N ALA A 147 20.20 12.83 2.16
CA ALA A 147 20.15 11.38 1.90
C ALA A 147 21.49 10.65 2.01
N GLY A 148 22.62 11.33 1.71
CA GLY A 148 23.96 10.75 1.81
C GLY A 148 24.57 10.73 3.21
N ARG A 149 23.88 11.23 4.24
CA ARG A 149 24.38 11.26 5.62
C ARG A 149 24.12 9.93 6.31
N ALA A 150 25.06 9.50 7.15
CA ALA A 150 24.93 8.25 7.89
C ALA A 150 23.76 8.30 8.89
N THR A 151 22.94 7.26 8.89
CA THR A 151 21.82 7.07 9.82
C THR A 151 22.04 5.77 10.59
N ALA A 152 22.67 5.86 11.77
CA ALA A 152 22.98 4.71 12.64
C ALA A 152 22.00 4.60 13.82
N GLU A 153 21.21 5.65 14.07
CA GLU A 153 20.19 5.71 15.10
C GLU A 153 18.80 5.43 14.50
N GLY A 154 17.75 5.38 15.31
CA GLY A 154 16.38 5.11 14.86
C GLY A 154 15.60 4.16 15.76
N LEU A 155 14.55 3.56 15.19
CA LEU A 155 13.66 2.61 15.89
C LEU A 155 13.30 1.43 15.00
N VAL A 156 13.08 0.29 15.66
CA VAL A 156 12.36 -0.87 15.15
C VAL A 156 10.92 -0.79 15.65
N GLY A 157 9.96 -0.77 14.73
CA GLY A 157 8.54 -0.87 15.04
C GLY A 157 8.00 -2.26 14.78
N VAL A 158 7.14 -2.75 15.66
CA VAL A 158 6.46 -4.03 15.53
C VAL A 158 4.96 -3.83 15.62
N SER A 159 4.23 -4.46 14.71
CA SER A 159 2.77 -4.57 14.76
C SER A 159 2.37 -6.02 14.60
N VAL A 160 1.52 -6.53 15.49
CA VAL A 160 0.97 -7.89 15.46
C VAL A 160 -0.54 -7.77 15.46
N ALA A 161 -1.20 -8.43 14.51
CA ALA A 161 -2.65 -8.45 14.42
C ALA A 161 -3.27 -9.16 15.63
N GLN A 162 -4.53 -8.82 15.95
CA GLN A 162 -5.20 -9.35 17.14
C GLN A 162 -5.40 -10.87 17.10
N ASP A 163 -5.55 -11.45 15.90
CA ASP A 163 -5.62 -12.89 15.69
C ASP A 163 -4.26 -13.59 15.83
N GLY A 164 -3.16 -12.83 15.85
CA GLY A 164 -1.80 -13.33 15.90
C GLY A 164 -1.34 -14.04 14.63
N LEU A 165 -2.06 -13.89 13.52
CA LEU A 165 -1.73 -14.55 12.24
C LEU A 165 -1.00 -13.65 11.27
N GLN A 166 -1.07 -12.33 11.46
CA GLN A 166 -0.31 -11.34 10.70
C GLN A 166 0.58 -10.52 11.64
N ALA A 167 1.79 -10.23 11.19
CA ALA A 167 2.66 -9.28 11.88
C ALA A 167 3.60 -8.59 10.90
N ALA A 168 4.14 -7.45 11.29
CA ALA A 168 5.25 -6.83 10.60
C ALA A 168 6.22 -6.22 11.59
N MET A 169 7.48 -6.15 11.15
CA MET A 169 8.54 -5.43 11.82
C MET A 169 9.23 -4.52 10.81
N VAL A 170 9.47 -3.27 11.18
CA VAL A 170 10.06 -2.25 10.30
C VAL A 170 11.18 -1.52 11.00
N GLU A 171 12.27 -1.26 10.29
CA GLU A 171 13.39 -0.45 10.74
C GLU A 171 13.39 0.89 10.01
N ILE A 172 13.29 1.98 10.76
CA ILE A 172 13.47 3.34 10.23
C ILE A 172 14.60 4.00 11.01
N ASN A 173 15.59 4.49 10.29
CA ASN A 173 16.81 5.07 10.85
C ASN A 173 16.82 6.59 10.77
N SER A 174 17.52 7.23 11.70
CA SER A 174 17.79 8.67 11.77
C SER A 174 19.28 8.92 11.99
N GLU A 175 19.73 10.18 11.83
CA GLU A 175 21.12 10.58 12.16
C GLU A 175 21.36 10.50 13.68
N THR A 176 20.42 11.02 14.47
CA THR A 176 20.51 11.08 15.94
C THR A 176 19.39 10.32 16.65
N ASP A 177 19.63 10.00 17.92
CA ASP A 177 18.64 9.42 18.85
C ASP A 177 17.56 10.42 19.26
N PHE A 178 17.86 11.72 19.28
CA PHE A 178 16.87 12.78 19.54
C PHE A 178 15.71 12.75 18.55
N VAL A 179 15.98 12.48 17.27
CA VAL A 179 14.93 12.33 16.25
C VAL A 179 14.11 11.05 16.48
N ALA A 180 14.74 9.95 16.92
CA ALA A 180 14.03 8.72 17.26
C ALA A 180 13.04 8.90 18.43
N MET A 181 13.31 9.85 19.34
CA MET A 181 12.43 10.19 20.45
C MET A 181 11.29 11.16 20.07
N ASN A 182 11.24 11.65 18.82
CA ASN A 182 10.21 12.58 18.37
C ASN A 182 8.87 11.88 18.09
N ASP A 183 7.77 12.42 18.61
CA ASP A 183 6.43 11.85 18.43
C ASP A 183 6.03 11.61 16.95
N LYS A 184 6.43 12.50 16.03
CA LYS A 184 6.12 12.34 14.61
C LYS A 184 6.94 11.23 13.97
N PHE A 185 8.18 11.04 14.42
CA PHE A 185 9.02 9.93 13.99
C PHE A 185 8.42 8.61 14.49
N GLN A 186 8.10 8.53 15.78
CA GLN A 186 7.48 7.35 16.39
C GLN A 186 6.15 7.00 15.72
N ALA A 187 5.29 8.00 15.47
CA ALA A 187 4.04 7.80 14.75
C ALA A 187 4.26 7.27 13.33
N LEU A 188 5.26 7.78 12.59
CA LEU A 188 5.59 7.25 11.27
C LEU A 188 5.99 5.77 11.35
N VAL A 189 6.87 5.40 12.28
CA VAL A 189 7.33 4.01 12.46
C VAL A 189 6.14 3.09 12.77
N SER A 190 5.27 3.47 13.71
CA SER A 190 4.10 2.68 14.11
C SER A 190 3.10 2.53 12.96
N ASN A 191 2.81 3.62 12.22
CA ASN A 191 1.86 3.58 11.11
C ASN A 191 2.39 2.74 9.96
N VAL A 192 3.68 2.83 9.65
CA VAL A 192 4.33 1.97 8.64
C VAL A 192 4.28 0.51 9.06
N ALA A 193 4.62 0.19 10.31
CA ALA A 193 4.54 -1.18 10.83
C ALA A 193 3.13 -1.76 10.68
N THR A 194 2.11 -0.94 10.97
CA THR A 194 0.70 -1.35 10.88
C THR A 194 0.24 -1.53 9.43
N ALA A 195 0.66 -0.63 8.54
CA ALA A 195 0.36 -0.74 7.11
C ALA A 195 0.99 -1.98 6.48
N VAL A 196 2.26 -2.28 6.82
CA VAL A 196 2.94 -3.49 6.36
C VAL A 196 2.32 -4.74 6.97
N ALA A 197 1.90 -4.74 8.23
CA ALA A 197 1.21 -5.89 8.82
C ALA A 197 -0.12 -6.19 8.10
N SER A 198 -0.79 -5.15 7.61
CA SER A 198 -2.12 -5.22 6.99
C SER A 198 -2.09 -5.43 5.47
N SER A 199 -0.91 -5.41 4.83
CA SER A 199 -0.80 -5.66 3.38
C SER A 199 -0.98 -7.14 3.04
N GLU A 200 -1.21 -7.46 1.76
CA GLU A 200 -1.21 -8.86 1.34
C GLU A 200 0.23 -9.41 1.32
N ALA A 201 0.46 -10.48 2.07
CA ALA A 201 1.73 -11.20 2.10
C ALA A 201 1.72 -12.39 1.15
N SER A 202 2.87 -12.70 0.55
CA SER A 202 3.10 -13.96 -0.17
C SER A 202 3.98 -14.89 0.66
N GLY A 203 3.42 -16.01 1.12
CA GLY A 203 4.13 -17.00 1.93
C GLY A 203 4.19 -16.64 3.42
N VAL A 204 5.01 -17.38 4.18
CA VAL A 204 5.09 -17.21 5.65
C VAL A 204 5.83 -15.93 6.04
N VAL A 205 6.88 -15.58 5.29
CA VAL A 205 7.70 -14.39 5.50
C VAL A 205 7.91 -13.69 4.16
N MET A 206 7.69 -12.38 4.15
CA MET A 206 7.98 -11.51 3.01
C MET A 206 8.91 -10.39 3.47
N GLN A 207 10.09 -10.31 2.84
CA GLN A 207 11.03 -9.21 3.07
C GLN A 207 10.67 -8.04 2.15
N LEU A 208 10.62 -6.84 2.73
CA LEU A 208 10.40 -5.59 2.02
C LEU A 208 11.67 -4.73 2.16
N PRO A 209 12.63 -4.85 1.21
CA PRO A 209 13.76 -3.93 1.13
C PRO A 209 13.28 -2.47 0.92
N THR A 210 14.20 -1.52 1.07
CA THR A 210 13.91 -0.06 1.03
C THR A 210 13.02 0.36 -0.15
N ASP A 211 13.28 -0.18 -1.34
CA ASP A 211 12.55 0.16 -2.57
C ASP A 211 11.10 -0.33 -2.57
N GLN A 212 10.84 -1.54 -2.06
CA GLN A 212 9.49 -2.07 -1.90
C GLN A 212 8.75 -1.39 -0.75
N LEU A 213 9.43 -1.16 0.38
CA LEU A 213 8.89 -0.46 1.53
C LEU A 213 8.45 0.98 1.16
N ALA A 214 9.21 1.64 0.28
CA ALA A 214 8.90 2.99 -0.20
C ALA A 214 7.52 3.09 -0.90
N LEU A 215 7.00 1.98 -1.44
CA LEU A 215 5.72 1.92 -2.17
C LEU A 215 4.51 1.67 -1.27
N VAL A 216 4.73 1.28 -0.01
CA VAL A 216 3.64 0.99 0.94
C VAL A 216 2.82 2.25 1.19
N ASP A 217 1.49 2.15 1.10
CA ASP A 217 0.56 3.23 1.41
C ASP A 217 0.33 3.31 2.92
N VAL A 218 0.46 4.52 3.46
CA VAL A 218 0.26 4.85 4.87
C VAL A 218 -0.64 6.07 4.95
N ASP A 219 -1.90 5.85 5.29
CA ASP A 219 -2.94 6.88 5.41
C ASP A 219 -3.13 7.71 4.11
N GLY A 220 -3.14 7.05 2.94
CA GLY A 220 -3.39 7.67 1.64
C GLY A 220 -2.18 8.36 1.00
N ALA A 221 -0.97 8.12 1.53
CA ALA A 221 0.28 8.52 0.91
C ALA A 221 1.36 7.47 1.15
N THR A 222 2.27 7.34 0.19
CA THR A 222 3.32 6.30 0.26
C THR A 222 4.41 6.64 1.29
N VAL A 223 5.13 5.64 1.79
CA VAL A 223 6.34 5.84 2.61
C VAL A 223 7.35 6.76 1.92
N ALA A 224 7.49 6.64 0.59
CA ALA A 224 8.33 7.54 -0.23
C ALA A 224 7.95 9.03 -0.15
N GLN A 225 6.73 9.35 0.25
CA GLN A 225 6.24 10.72 0.43
C GLN A 225 6.34 11.15 1.90
N LYS A 226 5.97 10.26 2.83
CA LYS A 226 5.96 10.56 4.27
C LYS A 226 7.37 10.76 4.85
N VAL A 227 8.36 9.98 4.39
CA VAL A 227 9.74 10.09 4.87
C VAL A 227 10.35 11.46 4.54
N PRO A 228 10.32 11.97 3.29
CA PRO A 228 10.78 13.32 2.99
C PRO A 228 10.05 14.43 3.75
N GLU A 229 8.74 14.29 3.96
CA GLU A 229 7.96 15.24 4.77
C GLU A 229 8.50 15.30 6.21
N LEU A 230 8.78 14.14 6.81
CA LEU A 230 9.38 14.08 8.14
C LEU A 230 10.79 14.70 8.15
N VAL A 231 11.64 14.41 7.16
CA VAL A 231 12.98 15.04 7.02
C VAL A 231 12.88 16.57 6.94
N GLY A 232 11.85 17.09 6.27
CA GLY A 232 11.57 18.53 6.20
C GLY A 232 11.24 19.14 7.57
N VAL A 233 10.60 18.37 8.45
CA VAL A 233 10.20 18.80 9.80
C VAL A 233 11.33 18.64 10.81
N VAL A 234 12.01 17.49 10.84
CA VAL A 234 13.04 17.18 11.85
C VAL A 234 14.40 17.75 11.48
N GLY A 235 14.64 18.01 10.20
CA GLY A 235 15.89 18.63 9.76
C GLY A 235 17.08 17.67 9.62
N GLU A 236 16.91 16.38 9.88
CA GLU A 236 17.94 15.32 9.77
C GLU A 236 17.56 14.29 8.69
N ASN A 237 18.54 13.53 8.23
CA ASN A 237 18.31 12.39 7.35
C ASN A 237 17.49 11.31 8.08
N VAL A 238 16.48 10.79 7.39
CA VAL A 238 15.63 9.70 7.85
C VAL A 238 15.49 8.71 6.69
N VAL A 239 15.67 7.43 6.98
CA VAL A 239 15.65 6.36 5.98
C VAL A 239 14.75 5.24 6.47
N ALA A 240 13.75 4.86 5.68
CA ALA A 240 13.00 3.62 5.91
C ALA A 240 13.83 2.47 5.33
N GLN A 241 14.56 1.73 6.18
CA GLN A 241 15.62 0.83 5.75
C GLN A 241 15.06 -0.48 5.21
N ARG A 242 14.24 -1.16 6.00
CA ARG A 242 13.68 -2.46 5.65
C ARG A 242 12.44 -2.75 6.48
N ALA A 243 11.58 -3.60 5.96
CA ALA A 243 10.50 -4.21 6.72
C ALA A 243 10.44 -5.71 6.42
N VAL A 244 9.81 -6.44 7.32
CA VAL A 244 9.44 -7.84 7.13
C VAL A 244 7.97 -7.98 7.49
N GLN A 245 7.25 -8.77 6.71
CA GLN A 245 5.88 -9.17 7.00
C GLN A 245 5.82 -10.67 7.24
N PHE A 246 5.03 -11.07 8.21
CA PHE A 246 4.75 -12.45 8.56
C PHE A 246 3.27 -12.75 8.37
N GLN A 247 2.98 -13.93 7.83
CA GLN A 247 1.63 -14.45 7.66
C GLN A 247 1.59 -15.93 8.02
N LEU A 248 0.62 -16.34 8.83
CA LEU A 248 0.30 -17.75 9.10
C LEU A 248 -1.15 -18.04 8.73
N GLU A 249 -1.40 -19.26 8.29
CA GLU A 249 -2.77 -19.79 8.16
C GLU A 249 -3.28 -20.33 9.51
N GLU A 250 -2.38 -20.93 10.28
CA GLU A 250 -2.65 -21.50 11.59
C GLU A 250 -1.41 -21.38 12.48
N GLY A 251 -1.61 -21.08 13.76
CA GLY A 251 -0.55 -20.82 14.72
C GLY A 251 -0.66 -19.45 15.40
N THR A 252 0.48 -18.89 15.81
CA THR A 252 0.59 -17.55 16.37
C THR A 252 1.96 -16.93 16.08
N ILE A 253 2.00 -15.63 15.87
CA ILE A 253 3.23 -14.84 15.73
C ILE A 253 3.47 -14.08 17.03
N CYS A 254 4.63 -14.30 17.63
CA CYS A 254 5.06 -13.63 18.85
C CYS A 254 6.13 -12.61 18.55
N SER A 255 6.25 -11.61 19.42
CA SER A 255 7.26 -10.58 19.31
C SER A 255 7.94 -10.29 20.64
N TYR A 256 9.16 -9.77 20.55
CA TYR A 256 9.88 -9.15 21.65
C TYR A 256 10.56 -7.88 21.14
N LEU A 257 10.53 -6.82 21.94
CA LEU A 257 11.23 -5.57 21.70
C LEU A 257 12.19 -5.30 22.85
N HIS A 258 13.40 -4.88 22.53
CA HIS A 258 14.43 -4.50 23.49
C HIS A 258 14.68 -2.98 23.46
N ASN A 259 14.96 -2.41 24.63
CA ASN A 259 15.06 -0.96 24.86
C ASN A 259 13.85 -0.22 24.26
N VAL A 260 12.67 -0.57 24.77
CA VAL A 260 11.38 -0.03 24.32
C VAL A 260 11.33 1.47 24.58
N ALA A 261 11.06 2.25 23.54
CA ALA A 261 10.85 3.70 23.64
C ALA A 261 9.40 4.00 24.02
N VAL A 262 8.46 3.42 23.27
CA VAL A 262 7.01 3.47 23.47
C VAL A 262 6.41 2.12 23.07
N PRO A 263 5.16 1.77 23.48
CA PRO A 263 4.55 0.50 23.12
C PRO A 263 4.63 0.23 21.60
N GLY A 264 5.19 -0.92 21.23
CA GLY A 264 5.38 -1.32 19.83
C GLY A 264 6.67 -0.81 19.17
N LEU A 265 7.48 0.04 19.83
CA LEU A 265 8.73 0.58 19.28
C LEU A 265 9.93 0.34 20.21
N GLY A 266 11.05 -0.13 19.67
CA GLY A 266 12.29 -0.36 20.44
C GLY A 266 13.55 -0.20 19.60
N ARG A 267 14.73 -0.47 20.18
CA ARG A 267 16.03 -0.43 19.47
C ARG A 267 16.37 -1.73 18.76
N ALA A 268 15.80 -2.83 19.21
CA ALA A 268 15.91 -4.13 18.56
C ALA A 268 14.60 -4.89 18.77
N GLY A 269 14.27 -5.77 17.85
CA GLY A 269 13.08 -6.59 17.92
C GLY A 269 13.28 -7.92 17.23
N ALA A 270 12.45 -8.89 17.62
CA ALA A 270 12.32 -10.15 16.91
C ALA A 270 10.85 -10.54 16.76
N LEU A 271 10.55 -11.16 15.63
CA LEU A 271 9.29 -11.86 15.36
C LEU A 271 9.57 -13.36 15.29
N VAL A 272 8.67 -14.16 15.85
CA VAL A 272 8.74 -15.64 15.80
C VAL A 272 7.38 -16.18 15.40
N ALA A 273 7.35 -16.93 14.30
CA ALA A 273 6.17 -17.63 13.81
C ALA A 273 6.13 -19.05 14.38
N LEU A 274 5.13 -19.35 15.19
CA LEU A 274 4.88 -20.68 15.74
C LEU A 274 3.65 -21.28 15.06
N GLN A 275 3.84 -22.31 14.25
CA GLN A 275 2.78 -23.10 13.64
C GLN A 275 2.35 -24.21 14.58
N TYR A 276 1.04 -24.31 14.84
CA TYR A 276 0.41 -25.34 15.64
C TYR A 276 -1.10 -25.37 15.30
N PRO A 277 -1.86 -26.43 15.65
CA PRO A 277 -3.29 -26.54 15.31
C PRO A 277 -4.17 -25.61 16.17
N SER A 278 -4.00 -24.30 15.99
CA SER A 278 -4.57 -23.24 16.82
C SER A 278 -6.09 -23.19 16.81
N LYS A 279 -6.75 -23.73 15.78
CA LYS A 279 -8.23 -23.82 15.72
C LYS A 279 -8.81 -24.82 16.72
N SER A 280 -8.03 -25.83 17.08
CA SER A 280 -8.42 -26.88 18.04
C SER A 280 -7.81 -26.70 19.44
N ALA A 281 -6.94 -25.72 19.61
CA ALA A 281 -6.24 -25.46 20.86
C ALA A 281 -7.14 -24.75 21.89
N THR A 282 -7.01 -25.11 23.18
CA THR A 282 -7.69 -24.39 24.26
C THR A 282 -7.03 -23.02 24.50
N PRO A 283 -7.74 -22.06 25.13
CA PRO A 283 -7.16 -20.76 25.48
C PRO A 283 -5.88 -20.87 26.30
N GLU A 284 -5.79 -21.84 27.21
CA GLU A 284 -4.60 -22.11 28.04
C GLU A 284 -3.42 -22.59 27.19
N GLN A 285 -3.68 -23.49 26.24
CA GLN A 285 -2.65 -23.95 25.31
C GLN A 285 -2.14 -22.80 24.44
N VAL A 286 -3.04 -21.97 23.90
CA VAL A 286 -2.68 -20.78 23.12
C VAL A 286 -1.84 -19.81 23.95
N ALA A 287 -2.20 -19.57 25.22
CA ALA A 287 -1.42 -18.73 26.11
C ALA A 287 -0.01 -19.29 26.36
N GLY A 288 0.11 -20.61 26.58
CA GLY A 288 1.40 -21.28 26.74
C GLY A 288 2.29 -21.19 25.50
N VAL A 289 1.72 -21.33 24.29
CA VAL A 289 2.48 -21.15 23.04
C VAL A 289 2.93 -19.69 22.88
N LYS A 290 2.09 -18.71 23.23
CA LYS A 290 2.46 -17.29 23.20
C LYS A 290 3.60 -16.98 24.17
N GLU A 291 3.59 -17.58 25.36
CA GLU A 291 4.67 -17.45 26.32
C GLU A 291 5.98 -18.03 25.77
N LEU A 292 5.95 -19.25 25.24
CA LEU A 292 7.10 -19.87 24.56
C LEU A 292 7.65 -18.96 23.44
N GLY A 293 6.77 -18.44 22.58
CA GLY A 293 7.16 -17.57 21.48
C GLY A 293 7.78 -16.25 21.94
N HIS A 294 7.27 -15.66 23.02
CA HIS A 294 7.87 -14.46 23.62
C HIS A 294 9.29 -14.72 24.13
N ARG A 295 9.50 -15.84 24.83
CA ARG A 295 10.82 -16.23 25.34
C ARG A 295 11.81 -16.56 24.21
N LEU A 296 11.34 -17.22 23.15
CA LEU A 296 12.12 -17.43 21.92
C LEU A 296 12.53 -16.10 21.28
N ALA A 297 11.59 -15.15 21.14
CA ALA A 297 11.88 -13.84 20.57
C ALA A 297 12.92 -13.07 21.41
N MET A 298 12.84 -13.13 22.74
CA MET A 298 13.84 -12.54 23.63
C MET A 298 15.23 -13.17 23.43
N HIS A 299 15.31 -14.50 23.37
CA HIS A 299 16.56 -15.21 23.10
C HIS A 299 17.15 -14.86 21.75
N ILE A 300 16.33 -14.80 20.69
CA ILE A 300 16.77 -14.41 19.34
C ILE A 300 17.40 -13.02 19.35
N VAL A 301 16.77 -12.04 20.00
CA VAL A 301 17.32 -10.68 20.08
C VAL A 301 18.72 -10.66 20.71
N ALA A 302 18.93 -11.47 21.75
CA ALA A 302 20.20 -11.55 22.48
C ALA A 302 21.27 -12.39 21.76
N ALA A 303 20.91 -13.59 21.29
CA ALA A 303 21.84 -14.59 20.75
C ALA A 303 22.14 -14.41 19.26
N LYS A 304 21.34 -13.62 18.53
CA LYS A 304 21.50 -13.29 17.10
C LYS A 304 21.82 -14.49 16.19
N PRO A 305 21.05 -15.60 16.25
CA PRO A 305 21.26 -16.72 15.34
C PRO A 305 21.05 -16.29 13.88
N ARG A 306 21.83 -16.87 12.96
CA ARG A 306 21.77 -16.55 11.53
C ARG A 306 20.77 -17.41 10.77
N PHE A 307 20.53 -18.63 11.24
CA PHE A 307 19.61 -19.58 10.62
C PHE A 307 18.70 -20.22 11.65
N LEU A 308 17.56 -20.75 11.22
CA LEU A 308 16.64 -21.45 12.11
C LEU A 308 17.18 -22.82 12.54
N SER A 309 17.63 -23.62 11.57
CA SER A 309 18.05 -25.00 11.78
C SER A 309 19.21 -25.35 10.84
N ARG A 310 19.81 -26.53 11.02
CA ARG A 310 20.96 -27.00 10.22
C ARG A 310 20.61 -27.15 8.74
N GLU A 311 19.38 -27.55 8.45
CA GLU A 311 18.88 -27.77 7.09
C GLU A 311 18.73 -26.46 6.31
N MET A 312 18.63 -25.32 7.01
CA MET A 312 18.52 -23.99 6.41
C MET A 312 19.89 -23.36 6.12
N VAL A 313 20.99 -24.00 6.54
CA VAL A 313 22.35 -23.50 6.30
C VAL A 313 22.78 -23.88 4.88
N PRO A 314 23.27 -22.93 4.05
CA PRO A 314 23.75 -23.23 2.71
C PRO A 314 24.87 -24.28 2.71
N GLU A 315 24.76 -25.28 1.84
CA GLU A 315 25.74 -26.38 1.77
C GLU A 315 27.16 -25.88 1.50
N GLU A 316 27.31 -24.85 0.66
CA GLU A 316 28.60 -24.20 0.40
C GLU A 316 29.26 -23.65 1.67
N LEU A 317 28.48 -23.07 2.59
CA LEU A 317 29.00 -22.56 3.87
C LEU A 317 29.43 -23.72 4.77
N VAL A 318 28.64 -24.80 4.80
CA VAL A 318 28.96 -26.01 5.57
C VAL A 318 30.24 -26.68 5.05
N GLU A 319 30.40 -26.80 3.74
CA GLU A 319 31.59 -27.39 3.12
C GLU A 319 32.85 -26.56 3.35
N LYS A 320 32.75 -25.23 3.17
CA LYS A 320 33.85 -24.30 3.45
C LYS A 320 34.30 -24.39 4.90
N GLU A 321 33.36 -24.37 5.83
CA GLU A 321 33.68 -24.46 7.26
C GLU A 321 34.23 -25.84 7.62
N ARG A 322 33.66 -26.93 7.08
CA ARG A 322 34.18 -28.28 7.29
C ARG A 322 35.63 -28.43 6.81
N ALA A 323 35.96 -27.90 5.62
CA ALA A 323 37.31 -27.93 5.09
C ALA A 323 38.29 -27.15 5.98
N PHE A 324 37.90 -25.94 6.40
CA PHE A 324 38.69 -25.12 7.31
C PHE A 324 38.95 -25.83 8.65
N LEU A 325 37.91 -26.41 9.25
CA LEU A 325 38.02 -27.17 10.50
C LEU A 325 38.87 -28.44 10.35
N ALA A 326 38.76 -29.13 9.21
CA ALA A 326 39.56 -30.32 8.91
C ALA A 326 41.05 -29.99 8.79
N ASP A 327 41.40 -28.87 8.14
CA ASP A 327 42.79 -28.41 8.04
C ASP A 327 43.37 -28.04 9.41
N GLN A 328 42.59 -27.43 10.30
CA GLN A 328 43.05 -27.13 11.67
C GLN A 328 43.40 -28.36 12.50
N VAL A 329 42.85 -29.54 12.17
CA VAL A 329 43.09 -30.78 12.92
C VAL A 329 44.00 -31.76 12.18
N LYS A 330 44.39 -31.44 10.94
CA LYS A 330 45.22 -32.30 10.08
C LYS A 330 46.63 -32.50 10.62
N ASP A 331 47.22 -31.47 11.20
CA ASP A 331 48.57 -31.51 11.78
C ASP A 331 48.61 -32.07 13.21
N SER A 332 47.48 -32.56 13.73
CA SER A 332 47.38 -33.08 15.10
C SER A 332 48.07 -34.42 15.34
N GLY A 333 48.60 -35.07 14.29
CA GLY A 333 49.28 -36.37 14.36
C GLY A 333 48.36 -37.54 14.72
N LYS A 334 47.04 -37.33 14.77
CA LYS A 334 46.05 -38.34 15.16
C LYS A 334 45.59 -39.19 13.95
N PRO A 335 45.10 -40.43 14.18
CA PRO A 335 44.55 -41.25 13.11
C PRO A 335 43.37 -40.58 12.39
N ALA A 336 43.22 -40.82 11.08
CA ALA A 336 42.21 -40.18 10.23
C ALA A 336 40.77 -40.26 10.77
N HIS A 337 40.38 -41.39 11.38
CA HIS A 337 39.05 -41.54 11.96
C HIS A 337 38.81 -40.66 13.20
N ILE A 338 39.87 -40.32 13.95
CA ILE A 338 39.79 -39.38 15.09
C ILE A 338 39.73 -37.95 14.57
N VAL A 339 40.51 -37.62 13.53
CA VAL A 339 40.49 -36.32 12.86
C VAL A 339 39.09 -36.03 12.30
N ALA A 340 38.45 -37.02 11.65
CA ALA A 340 37.08 -36.92 11.18
C ALA A 340 36.08 -36.67 12.31
N LYS A 341 36.15 -37.44 13.41
CA LYS A 341 35.29 -37.21 14.60
C LYS A 341 35.52 -35.85 15.25
N MET A 342 36.76 -35.36 15.27
CA MET A 342 37.08 -34.02 15.81
C MET A 342 36.51 -32.92 14.92
N THR A 343 36.60 -33.08 13.60
CA THR A 343 36.03 -32.14 12.63
C THR A 343 34.52 -32.07 12.80
N GLU A 344 33.84 -33.22 12.88
CA GLU A 344 32.39 -33.28 13.06
C GLU A 344 31.94 -32.67 14.40
N GLY A 345 32.68 -32.91 15.48
CA GLY A 345 32.40 -32.30 16.78
C GLY A 345 32.54 -30.76 16.76
N ARG A 346 33.52 -30.23 16.03
CA ARG A 346 33.68 -28.77 15.83
C ARG A 346 32.60 -28.19 14.93
N LEU A 347 32.22 -28.92 13.88
CA LEU A 347 31.12 -28.54 13.00
C LEU A 347 29.78 -28.50 13.76
N GLY A 348 29.57 -29.42 14.69
CA GLY A 348 28.44 -29.39 15.62
C GLY A 348 28.39 -28.11 16.46
N LYS A 349 29.54 -27.64 16.97
CA LYS A 349 29.63 -26.35 17.69
C LYS A 349 29.31 -25.17 16.78
N PHE A 350 29.85 -25.17 15.56
CA PHE A 350 29.54 -24.15 14.56
C PHE A 350 28.02 -24.05 14.34
N PHE A 351 27.32 -25.18 14.14
CA PHE A 351 25.85 -25.18 14.04
C PHE A 351 25.16 -24.63 15.30
N GLY A 352 25.67 -24.97 16.50
CA GLY A 352 25.19 -24.43 17.77
C GLY A 352 25.41 -22.92 17.96
N GLU A 353 26.33 -22.31 17.21
CA GLU A 353 26.56 -20.86 17.21
C GLU A 353 25.65 -20.16 16.20
N ILE A 354 25.49 -20.72 15.00
CA ILE A 354 24.80 -20.04 13.89
C ILE A 354 23.31 -20.38 13.75
N THR A 355 22.81 -21.48 14.35
CA THR A 355 21.41 -21.91 14.19
C THR A 355 20.62 -21.86 15.50
N LEU A 356 19.43 -21.26 15.46
CA LEU A 356 18.58 -21.04 16.64
C LEU A 356 18.29 -22.34 17.40
N LEU A 357 17.79 -23.37 16.71
CA LEU A 357 17.36 -24.61 17.38
C LEU A 357 18.53 -25.42 17.95
N GLU A 358 19.76 -25.17 17.50
CA GLU A 358 20.95 -25.84 18.00
C GLU A 358 21.65 -25.14 19.17
N GLN A 359 21.26 -23.92 19.51
CA GLN A 359 21.90 -23.16 20.58
C GLN A 359 21.71 -23.85 21.94
N ASP A 360 22.84 -24.17 22.59
CA ASP A 360 22.90 -24.84 23.91
C ASP A 360 22.83 -23.85 25.10
N HIS A 361 22.39 -22.62 24.87
CA HIS A 361 22.39 -21.54 25.86
C HIS A 361 21.09 -20.73 25.82
N PHE A 362 19.95 -21.42 25.74
CA PHE A 362 18.66 -20.74 25.82
C PHE A 362 18.54 -19.97 27.13
N ILE A 363 18.02 -18.74 27.09
CA ILE A 363 17.86 -17.85 28.27
C ILE A 363 16.72 -18.36 29.16
N GLU A 364 16.98 -19.48 29.82
CA GLU A 364 16.10 -20.20 30.74
C GLU A 364 16.92 -20.84 31.85
N GLU A 365 16.25 -21.23 32.93
CA GLU A 365 16.89 -21.98 34.00
C GLU A 365 17.52 -23.28 33.46
N GLY A 366 18.80 -23.48 33.77
CA GLY A 366 19.55 -24.65 33.32
C GLY A 366 20.13 -24.56 31.90
N ASN A 367 19.93 -23.45 31.19
CA ASN A 367 20.44 -23.21 29.83
C ASN A 367 20.21 -24.41 28.88
N PRO A 368 18.96 -24.87 28.71
CA PRO A 368 18.68 -25.99 27.83
C PRO A 368 19.01 -25.63 26.38
N LYS A 369 19.16 -26.68 25.56
CA LYS A 369 19.21 -26.51 24.11
C LYS A 369 17.86 -26.00 23.61
N VAL A 370 17.84 -24.94 22.80
CA VAL A 370 16.60 -24.28 22.34
C VAL A 370 15.61 -25.28 21.74
N GLY A 371 16.03 -26.10 20.77
CA GLY A 371 15.13 -27.08 20.14
C GLY A 371 14.53 -28.09 21.12
N LYS A 372 15.32 -28.54 22.10
CA LYS A 372 14.82 -29.45 23.15
C LYS A 372 13.79 -28.78 24.04
N PHE A 373 14.03 -27.52 24.41
CA PHE A 373 13.08 -26.75 25.20
C PHE A 373 11.76 -26.56 24.44
N VAL A 374 11.79 -26.24 23.14
CA VAL A 374 10.59 -26.14 22.31
C VAL A 374 9.83 -27.47 22.29
N GLU A 375 10.52 -28.59 22.06
CA GLU A 375 9.91 -29.93 22.06
C GLU A 375 9.28 -30.31 23.42
N GLU A 376 9.95 -29.98 24.52
CA GLU A 376 9.44 -30.22 25.87
C GLU A 376 8.19 -29.39 26.17
N GLN A 377 8.19 -28.10 25.81
CA GLN A 377 7.02 -27.24 25.98
C GLN A 377 5.85 -27.68 25.09
N ALA A 378 6.12 -28.06 23.83
CA ALA A 378 5.10 -28.61 22.93
C ALA A 378 4.42 -29.85 23.53
N LYS A 379 5.21 -30.78 24.10
CA LYS A 379 4.70 -31.98 24.80
C LYS A 379 3.89 -31.63 26.03
N ASN A 380 4.36 -30.69 26.86
CA ASN A 380 3.66 -30.26 28.07
C ASN A 380 2.31 -29.61 27.75
N LEU A 381 2.23 -28.87 26.64
CA LEU A 381 0.99 -28.26 26.15
C LEU A 381 0.10 -29.26 25.42
N GLY A 382 0.60 -30.45 25.06
CA GLY A 382 -0.12 -31.43 24.25
C GLY A 382 -0.42 -30.93 22.82
N LEU A 383 0.45 -30.09 22.26
CA LEU A 383 0.33 -29.52 20.92
C LEU A 383 1.55 -29.87 20.08
N ASP A 384 1.35 -30.08 18.78
CA ASP A 384 2.45 -30.08 17.81
C ASP A 384 2.80 -28.64 17.46
N VAL A 385 3.89 -28.12 18.05
CA VAL A 385 4.35 -26.73 17.89
C VAL A 385 5.65 -26.74 17.11
N LYS A 386 5.64 -26.05 15.96
CA LYS A 386 6.80 -25.89 15.09
C LYS A 386 7.18 -24.41 14.98
N VAL A 387 8.46 -24.10 15.17
CA VAL A 387 9.01 -22.80 14.79
C VAL A 387 9.10 -22.75 13.27
N ALA A 388 8.24 -21.97 12.64
CA ALA A 388 8.14 -21.90 11.18
C ALA A 388 9.15 -20.91 10.59
N ALA A 389 9.32 -19.77 11.25
CA ALA A 389 10.26 -18.73 10.86
C ALA A 389 10.52 -17.79 12.03
N TYR A 390 11.60 -17.04 11.96
CA TYR A 390 11.82 -15.86 12.79
C TYR A 390 12.53 -14.79 11.98
N GLU A 391 12.48 -13.55 12.46
CA GLU A 391 13.28 -12.45 11.94
C GLU A 391 13.71 -11.56 13.10
N ARG A 392 14.89 -10.94 12.98
CA ARG A 392 15.45 -10.05 14.01
C ARG A 392 16.00 -8.78 13.38
N PHE A 393 15.51 -7.63 13.82
CA PHE A 393 16.10 -6.34 13.48
C PHE A 393 16.79 -5.71 14.69
N GLY A 394 17.96 -5.13 14.47
CA GLY A 394 18.58 -4.17 15.37
C GLY A 394 18.88 -2.90 14.59
N VAL A 395 18.56 -1.74 15.17
CA VAL A 395 18.78 -0.44 14.53
C VAL A 395 20.25 -0.29 14.16
N GLY A 396 20.52 -0.09 12.87
CA GLY A 396 21.85 0.16 12.30
C GLY A 396 22.55 -1.09 11.76
N GLU A 397 22.09 -2.30 12.10
CA GLU A 397 22.77 -3.55 11.71
C GLU A 397 22.54 -3.91 10.24
N GLY A 398 21.43 -3.45 9.63
CA GLY A 398 21.11 -3.75 8.22
C GLY A 398 22.08 -3.17 7.19
N LYS A 399 23.00 -2.28 7.60
CA LYS A 399 24.03 -1.70 6.73
C LYS A 399 25.35 -2.47 6.78
N GLU A 400 25.59 -3.28 7.81
CA GLU A 400 26.79 -4.10 7.94
C GLU A 400 26.70 -5.40 7.10
N GLU A 401 25.49 -5.87 6.80
CA GLU A 401 25.28 -7.09 5.99
C GLU A 401 25.40 -6.85 4.47
N GLU A 402 25.34 -5.60 4.00
CA GLU A 402 25.52 -5.22 2.58
C GLU A 402 26.97 -4.88 2.19
N ALA A 403 27.87 -4.72 3.17
CA ALA A 403 29.28 -4.36 2.99
C ALA A 403 30.20 -5.58 3.15
#